data_AF-A0A958KNX4-F1
#
_entry.id   AF-A0A958KNX4-F1
#
_cell.length_a   1.000
_cell.length_b   1.000
_cell.length_c   1.000
_cell.angle_alpha   90.00
_cell.angle_beta   90.00
_cell.angle_gamma   90.00
#
_symmetry.space_group_name_H-M   'P 1'
#
loop_
_entity.id
_entity.type
_entity.pdbx_description
1 polymer ?
#
loop_
_entity_poly.entity_id
_entity_poly.type
_entity_poly.pdbx_seq_one_letter_code
_entity_poly.pdbx_strand_id
1 'polypeptide(L)'
;MKRIAATLFMLFQSSLCFAQQPAAWKLPLDLNDENTSVRFDVDTTWHMVTGHISGTTGTVGLQDPGDISSIVADIHFPVKKFDTGWGMRDSSLYDHMAAEKFPEVRIQTSALKGNCTPELASAGGCSGMLEGQLTIRDVSKNVSLP
;
A
#
# COMPACT_ATOMS: atom_id res chain seq x y z
N MET A 1 -55.72 38.45 -44.66
CA MET A 1 -54.66 37.42 -44.75
C MET A 1 -53.57 37.76 -43.74
N LYS A 2 -53.50 37.05 -42.60
CA LYS A 2 -52.50 37.29 -41.53
C LYS A 2 -51.38 36.25 -41.68
N ARG A 3 -50.14 36.68 -41.88
CA ARG A 3 -48.96 35.82 -41.91
C ARG A 3 -48.34 35.79 -40.51
N ILE A 4 -48.33 34.62 -39.88
CA ILE A 4 -47.70 34.36 -38.59
C ILE A 4 -46.27 33.90 -38.87
N ALA A 5 -45.28 34.69 -38.48
CA ALA A 5 -43.87 34.30 -38.54
C ALA A 5 -43.53 33.50 -37.29
N ALA A 6 -43.14 32.24 -37.46
CA ALA A 6 -42.68 31.38 -36.37
C ALA A 6 -41.16 31.52 -36.23
N THR A 7 -40.71 32.11 -35.12
CA THR A 7 -39.29 32.23 -34.77
C THR A 7 -38.85 30.93 -34.08
N LEU A 8 -37.97 30.17 -34.75
CA LEU A 8 -37.39 28.93 -34.24
C LEU A 8 -36.21 29.26 -33.32
N PHE A 9 -36.35 29.00 -32.02
CA PHE A 9 -35.31 29.20 -31.01
C PHE A 9 -34.56 27.87 -30.80
N MET A 10 -33.36 27.72 -31.38
CA MET A 10 -32.50 26.57 -31.11
C MET A 10 -31.74 26.78 -29.79
N LEU A 11 -32.12 26.03 -28.75
CA LEU A 11 -31.35 25.92 -27.52
C LEU A 11 -30.18 24.94 -27.75
N PHE A 12 -28.97 25.48 -27.90
CA PHE A 12 -27.74 24.71 -27.87
C PHE A 12 -27.48 24.30 -26.42
N GLN A 13 -27.85 23.07 -26.05
CA GLN A 13 -27.41 22.45 -24.79
C GLN A 13 -25.94 22.07 -24.92
N SER A 14 -25.07 22.91 -24.36
CA SER A 14 -23.66 22.61 -24.17
C SER A 14 -23.52 21.47 -23.16
N SER A 15 -23.51 20.22 -23.63
CA SER A 15 -23.12 19.07 -22.83
C SER A 15 -21.66 19.23 -22.43
N LEU A 16 -21.42 19.69 -21.20
CA LEU A 16 -20.12 19.64 -20.55
C LEU A 16 -19.76 18.17 -20.35
N CYS A 17 -19.08 17.57 -21.33
CA CYS A 17 -18.37 16.32 -21.13
C CYS A 17 -17.23 16.57 -20.14
N PHE A 18 -17.49 16.32 -18.85
CA PHE A 18 -16.43 16.14 -17.89
C PHE A 18 -15.73 14.82 -18.24
N ALA A 19 -14.57 14.92 -18.90
CA ALA A 19 -13.69 13.79 -19.09
C ALA A 19 -13.23 13.35 -17.68
N GLN A 20 -13.77 12.23 -17.20
CA GLN A 20 -13.29 11.59 -15.99
C GLN A 20 -11.83 11.21 -16.23
N GLN A 21 -10.91 11.87 -15.54
CA GLN A 21 -9.49 11.54 -15.66
C GLN A 21 -9.29 10.07 -15.27
N PRO A 22 -8.49 9.31 -16.03
CA PRO A 22 -8.18 7.93 -15.66
C PRO A 22 -7.60 7.94 -14.25
N ALA A 23 -8.01 6.96 -13.45
CA ALA A 23 -7.48 6.81 -12.11
C ALA A 23 -5.97 6.56 -12.24
N ALA A 24 -5.16 7.39 -11.59
CA ALA A 24 -3.71 7.21 -11.57
C ALA A 24 -3.27 6.87 -10.15
N TRP A 25 -2.25 6.02 -10.03
CA TRP A 25 -1.58 5.84 -8.75
C TRP A 25 -1.02 7.18 -8.28
N LYS A 26 -1.28 7.55 -7.03
CA LYS A 26 -0.66 8.71 -6.39
C LYS A 26 0.71 8.30 -5.85
N LEU A 27 1.65 8.08 -6.76
CA LEU A 27 3.03 7.68 -6.46
C LEU A 27 4.01 8.75 -6.98
N PRO A 28 5.15 8.97 -6.31
CA PRO A 28 5.61 8.27 -5.09
C PRO A 28 4.84 8.69 -3.83
N LEU A 29 4.85 7.82 -2.81
CA LEU A 29 4.23 8.03 -1.52
C LEU A 29 5.20 7.64 -0.39
N ASP A 30 5.41 8.55 0.56
CA ASP A 30 6.12 8.25 1.80
C ASP A 30 5.17 7.54 2.76
N LEU A 31 5.62 6.40 3.31
CA LEU A 31 4.87 5.63 4.30
C LEU A 31 5.22 6.09 5.70
N ASN A 32 4.20 6.26 6.53
CA ASN A 32 4.31 6.57 7.95
C ASN A 32 3.07 6.05 8.72
N ASP A 33 3.07 6.16 10.04
CA ASP A 33 1.97 5.70 10.88
C ASP A 33 0.63 6.43 10.66
N GLU A 34 0.62 7.59 9.98
CA GLU A 34 -0.62 8.31 9.66
C GLU A 34 -1.36 7.72 8.47
N ASN A 35 -0.62 7.09 7.54
CA ASN A 35 -1.17 6.52 6.31
C ASN A 35 -1.01 4.99 6.20
N THR A 36 -0.31 4.37 7.15
CA THR A 36 0.02 2.95 7.14
C THR A 36 -0.22 2.35 8.52
N SER A 37 -0.79 1.14 8.56
CA SER A 37 -0.93 0.34 9.78
C SER A 37 -0.42 -1.06 9.50
N VAL A 38 0.43 -1.58 10.37
CA VAL A 38 1.02 -2.92 10.20
C VAL A 38 0.70 -3.75 11.43
N ARG A 39 0.18 -4.96 11.19
CA ARG A 39 -0.16 -5.94 12.21
C ARG A 39 0.49 -7.26 11.89
N PHE A 40 0.76 -8.04 12.90
CA PHE A 40 1.24 -9.40 12.77
C PHE A 40 0.49 -10.31 13.72
N ASP A 41 0.35 -11.57 13.32
CA ASP A 41 -0.29 -12.61 14.11
C ASP A 41 0.68 -13.79 14.20
N VAL A 42 0.95 -14.24 15.42
CA VAL A 42 1.79 -15.41 15.69
C VAL A 42 0.96 -16.45 16.44
N ASP A 43 0.80 -17.61 15.82
CA ASP A 43 0.12 -18.73 16.44
C ASP A 43 1.02 -19.36 17.51
N THR A 44 0.49 -19.55 18.72
CA THR A 44 1.17 -20.22 19.82
C THR A 44 0.35 -21.45 20.24
N THR A 45 0.95 -22.34 21.03
CA THR A 45 0.32 -23.60 21.44
C THR A 45 -1.10 -23.46 21.99
N TRP A 46 -1.44 -22.31 22.59
CA TRP A 46 -2.72 -22.13 23.29
C TRP A 46 -3.55 -20.93 22.84
N HIS A 47 -2.97 -19.98 22.10
CA HIS A 47 -3.67 -18.78 21.66
C HIS A 47 -2.92 -18.07 20.52
N MET A 48 -3.66 -17.31 19.72
CA MET A 48 -3.08 -16.38 18.75
C MET A 48 -2.54 -15.14 19.49
N VAL A 49 -1.32 -14.73 19.17
CA VAL A 49 -0.74 -13.46 19.62
C VAL A 49 -0.81 -12.47 18.47
N THR A 50 -1.67 -11.47 18.60
CA THR A 50 -1.72 -10.33 17.68
C THR A 50 -0.83 -9.21 18.20
N GLY A 51 -0.06 -8.61 17.30
CA GLY A 51 0.73 -7.42 17.58
C GLY A 51 0.58 -6.36 16.50
N HIS A 52 0.99 -5.15 16.86
CA HIS A 52 1.03 -3.98 16.01
C HIS A 52 2.47 -3.46 15.92
N ILE A 53 2.81 -2.80 14.82
CA ILE A 53 4.12 -2.17 14.63
C ILE A 53 3.90 -0.68 14.40
N SER A 54 4.48 0.14 15.28
CA SER A 54 4.52 1.60 15.12
C SER A 54 5.88 2.07 14.59
N GLY A 55 5.98 3.34 14.22
CA GLY A 55 7.17 3.93 13.61
C GLY A 55 7.51 3.32 12.25
N THR A 56 6.51 2.81 11.52
CA THR A 56 6.74 2.29 10.18
C THR A 56 7.17 3.45 9.29
N THR A 57 8.25 3.28 8.54
CA THR A 57 8.72 4.27 7.58
C THR A 57 8.99 3.59 6.25
N GLY A 58 8.90 4.33 5.15
CA GLY A 58 9.28 3.78 3.86
C GLY A 58 8.84 4.65 2.71
N THR A 59 9.02 4.11 1.51
CA THR A 59 8.55 4.74 0.27
C THR A 59 7.89 3.70 -0.60
N VAL A 60 6.87 4.11 -1.34
CA VAL A 60 6.28 3.35 -2.44
C VAL A 60 6.38 4.20 -3.69
N GLY A 61 6.78 3.59 -4.80
CA GLY A 61 6.96 4.28 -6.08
C GLY A 61 6.80 3.34 -7.26
N LEU A 62 7.03 3.89 -8.45
CA LEU A 62 7.17 3.12 -9.69
C LEU A 62 8.64 3.08 -10.06
N GLN A 63 9.15 1.90 -10.41
CA GLN A 63 10.49 1.77 -10.96
C GLN A 63 10.56 2.37 -12.38
N ASP A 64 9.50 2.17 -13.18
CA ASP A 64 9.30 2.79 -14.49
C ASP A 64 7.98 3.58 -14.49
N PRO A 65 8.02 4.92 -14.62
CA PRO A 65 6.81 5.76 -14.67
C PRO A 65 5.82 5.40 -15.78
N GLY A 66 6.26 4.73 -16.84
CA GLY A 66 5.40 4.27 -17.93
C GLY A 66 4.70 2.93 -17.67
N ASP A 67 5.15 2.18 -16.65
CA ASP A 67 4.63 0.86 -16.31
C ASP A 67 4.00 0.86 -14.91
N ILE A 68 2.68 0.81 -14.87
CA ILE A 68 1.89 0.78 -13.63
C ILE A 68 2.11 -0.50 -12.79
N SER A 69 2.69 -1.55 -13.36
CA SER A 69 3.00 -2.81 -12.66
C SER A 69 4.39 -2.81 -12.00
N SER A 70 5.19 -1.78 -12.30
CA SER A 70 6.55 -1.59 -11.76
C SER A 70 6.57 -1.04 -10.32
N ILE A 71 5.51 -1.32 -9.54
CA ILE A 71 5.40 -0.84 -8.16
C ILE A 71 6.51 -1.47 -7.32
N VAL A 72 7.29 -0.59 -6.68
CA VAL A 72 8.34 -0.92 -5.74
C VAL A 72 8.08 -0.23 -4.42
N ALA A 73 8.41 -0.91 -3.33
CA ALA A 73 8.28 -0.42 -1.99
C ALA A 73 9.54 -0.75 -1.19
N ASP A 74 9.96 0.18 -0.36
CA ASP A 74 11.05 0.01 0.59
C ASP A 74 10.54 0.40 1.97
N ILE A 75 10.25 -0.60 2.80
CA ILE A 75 9.54 -0.44 4.06
C ILE A 75 10.41 -0.92 5.20
N HIS A 76 10.51 -0.10 6.24
CA HIS A 76 11.33 -0.30 7.42
C HIS A 76 10.43 -0.36 8.65
N PHE A 77 10.63 -1.40 9.45
CA PHE A 77 9.92 -1.65 10.71
C PHE A 77 10.91 -1.63 11.86
N PRO A 78 10.89 -0.62 12.74
CA PRO A 78 11.76 -0.57 13.90
C PRO A 78 11.40 -1.68 14.89
N VAL A 79 12.34 -2.57 15.19
CA VAL A 79 12.12 -3.77 16.02
C VAL A 79 11.60 -3.40 17.41
N LYS A 80 12.12 -2.33 18.01
CA LYS A 80 11.69 -1.83 19.33
C LYS A 80 10.28 -1.22 19.36
N LYS A 81 9.58 -1.19 18.21
CA LYS A 81 8.21 -0.69 18.09
C LYS A 81 7.18 -1.78 17.81
N PHE A 82 7.60 -3.04 17.85
CA PHE A 82 6.70 -4.18 17.87
C PHE A 82 6.03 -4.22 19.24
N ASP A 83 4.71 -4.27 19.25
CA ASP A 83 3.88 -4.17 20.44
C ASP A 83 2.79 -5.25 20.40
N THR A 84 2.83 -6.15 21.36
CA THR A 84 1.83 -7.22 21.54
C THR A 84 0.87 -6.92 22.70
N GLY A 85 0.94 -5.73 23.28
CA GLY A 85 0.20 -5.30 24.48
C GLY A 85 0.74 -5.90 25.79
N TRP A 86 1.91 -6.56 25.78
CA TRP A 86 2.47 -7.17 26.98
C TRP A 86 3.99 -7.00 27.03
N GLY A 87 4.43 -5.99 27.80
CA GLY A 87 5.82 -5.49 27.77
C GLY A 87 6.91 -6.53 28.06
N MET A 88 6.63 -7.59 28.83
CA MET A 88 7.60 -8.68 29.04
C MET A 88 7.82 -9.51 27.76
N ARG A 89 6.75 -9.79 27.00
CA ARG A 89 6.86 -10.45 25.69
C ARG A 89 7.46 -9.54 24.66
N ASP A 90 7.16 -8.25 24.69
CA ASP A 90 7.76 -7.28 23.77
C ASP A 90 9.27 -7.17 24.00
N SER A 91 9.70 -7.04 25.27
CA SER A 91 11.13 -7.08 25.61
C SER A 91 11.81 -8.37 25.15
N SER A 92 11.17 -9.52 25.39
CA SER A 92 11.68 -10.81 24.93
C SER A 92 11.78 -10.85 23.40
N LEU A 93 10.76 -10.36 22.68
CA LEU A 93 10.77 -10.26 21.22
C LEU A 93 11.95 -9.43 20.72
N TYR A 94 12.23 -8.28 21.35
CA TYR A 94 13.38 -7.43 21.00
C TYR A 94 14.71 -8.17 21.15
N ASP A 95 14.86 -8.94 22.23
CA ASP A 95 16.05 -9.74 22.49
C ASP A 95 16.21 -10.86 21.45
N HIS A 96 15.14 -11.57 21.12
CA HIS A 96 15.14 -12.63 20.10
C HIS A 96 15.49 -12.10 18.70
N MET A 97 15.04 -10.89 18.39
CA MET A 97 15.36 -10.19 17.14
C MET A 97 16.73 -9.50 17.19
N ALA A 98 17.41 -9.52 18.34
CA ALA A 98 18.69 -8.85 18.56
C ALA A 98 18.63 -7.36 18.17
N ALA A 99 17.61 -6.65 18.67
CA ALA A 99 17.25 -5.27 18.28
C ALA A 99 18.38 -4.25 18.40
N GLU A 100 19.35 -4.44 19.30
CA GLU A 100 20.52 -3.56 19.42
C GLU A 100 21.47 -3.68 18.22
N LYS A 101 21.60 -4.88 17.65
CA LYS A 101 22.47 -5.15 16.49
C LYS A 101 21.71 -4.96 15.18
N PHE A 102 20.43 -5.29 15.17
CA PHE A 102 19.55 -5.23 14.00
C PHE A 102 18.29 -4.44 14.37
N PRO A 103 18.35 -3.10 14.31
CA PRO A 103 17.28 -2.24 14.82
C PRO A 103 16.01 -2.26 13.96
N GLU A 104 16.11 -2.78 12.74
CA GLU A 104 15.03 -2.72 11.74
C GLU A 104 14.82 -4.07 11.06
N VAL A 105 13.56 -4.36 10.73
CA VAL A 105 13.16 -5.32 9.71
C VAL A 105 12.84 -4.56 8.44
N ARG A 106 13.26 -5.07 7.28
CA ARG A 106 13.08 -4.39 6.00
C ARG A 106 12.34 -5.26 5.00
N ILE A 107 11.37 -4.70 4.27
CA ILE A 107 10.76 -5.31 3.09
C ILE A 107 11.10 -4.44 1.89
N GLN A 108 11.74 -5.04 0.88
CA GLN A 108 12.00 -4.40 -0.41
C GLN A 108 11.26 -5.16 -1.50
N THR A 109 10.36 -4.50 -2.20
CA THR A 109 9.57 -5.13 -3.27
C THR A 109 10.11 -4.74 -4.63
N SER A 110 10.00 -5.66 -5.58
CA SER A 110 10.58 -5.51 -6.91
C SER A 110 9.55 -5.45 -8.02
N ALA A 111 8.36 -6.05 -7.83
CA ALA A 111 7.32 -6.06 -8.85
C ALA A 111 5.96 -6.40 -8.23
N LEU A 112 4.91 -5.81 -8.79
CA LEU A 112 3.53 -6.24 -8.58
C LEU A 112 3.13 -7.16 -9.74
N LYS A 113 2.88 -8.44 -9.44
CA LYS A 113 2.33 -9.38 -10.41
C LYS A 113 0.81 -9.37 -10.37
N GLY A 114 0.19 -9.57 -11.54
CA GLY A 114 -1.27 -9.58 -11.69
C GLY A 114 -1.79 -8.35 -12.41
N ASN A 115 -3.11 -8.21 -12.46
CA ASN A 115 -3.77 -7.16 -13.23
C ASN A 115 -4.29 -6.04 -12.31
N CYS A 116 -3.53 -5.67 -11.28
CA CYS A 116 -3.96 -4.59 -10.40
C CYS A 116 -3.64 -3.22 -11.03
N THR A 117 -4.67 -2.60 -11.61
CA THR A 117 -4.61 -1.21 -12.09
C THR A 117 -5.34 -0.28 -11.12
N PRO A 118 -5.05 1.03 -11.12
CA PRO A 118 -5.77 1.99 -10.28
C PRO A 118 -7.30 1.93 -10.45
N GLU A 119 -7.77 1.68 -11.67
CA GLU A 119 -9.20 1.53 -11.98
C GLU A 119 -9.81 0.31 -11.30
N LEU A 120 -9.12 -0.84 -11.36
CA LEU A 120 -9.58 -2.08 -10.73
C LEU A 120 -9.51 -2.00 -9.21
N ALA A 121 -8.48 -1.35 -8.66
CA ALA A 121 -8.37 -1.08 -7.23
C ALA A 121 -9.53 -0.17 -6.74
N SER A 122 -9.85 0.88 -7.50
CA SER A 122 -10.96 1.79 -7.18
C SER A 122 -12.33 1.11 -7.28
N ALA A 123 -12.45 0.07 -8.11
CA ALA A 123 -13.64 -0.76 -8.23
C ALA A 123 -13.72 -1.91 -7.21
N GLY A 124 -12.71 -2.07 -6.34
CA GLY A 124 -12.64 -3.13 -5.34
C GLY A 124 -12.29 -4.52 -5.88
N GLY A 125 -11.84 -4.61 -7.13
CA GLY A 125 -11.56 -5.86 -7.85
C GLY A 125 -10.08 -6.13 -8.13
N CYS A 126 -9.16 -5.43 -7.46
CA CYS A 126 -7.73 -5.67 -7.61
C CYS A 126 -7.30 -6.90 -6.80
N SER A 127 -6.64 -7.84 -7.47
CA SER A 127 -5.82 -8.88 -6.84
C SER A 127 -4.44 -8.91 -7.51
N GLY A 128 -3.40 -9.03 -6.71
CA GLY A 128 -2.03 -9.06 -7.18
C GLY A 128 -1.15 -9.83 -6.20
N MET A 129 0.08 -10.10 -6.61
CA MET A 129 1.11 -10.64 -5.72
C MET A 129 2.30 -9.70 -5.77
N LEU A 130 2.61 -9.07 -4.66
CA LEU A 130 3.77 -8.21 -4.50
C LEU A 130 4.97 -9.08 -4.14
N GLU A 131 5.92 -9.16 -5.06
CA GLU A 131 7.16 -9.91 -4.84
C GLU A 131 8.25 -9.02 -4.27
N GLY A 132 9.02 -9.57 -3.34
CA GLY A 132 10.10 -8.82 -2.71
C GLY A 132 11.01 -9.68 -1.85
N GLN A 133 11.84 -9.00 -1.08
CA GLN A 133 12.76 -9.56 -0.12
C GLN A 133 12.45 -9.01 1.26
N LEU A 134 12.19 -9.92 2.20
CA LEU A 134 12.08 -9.64 3.62
C LEU A 134 13.44 -9.92 4.27
N THR A 135 13.98 -8.92 4.95
CA THR A 135 15.21 -9.03 5.73
C THR A 135 14.89 -8.89 7.20
N ILE A 136 15.17 -9.95 7.96
CA ILE A 136 15.10 -9.98 9.42
C ILE A 136 16.49 -10.31 9.91
N ARG A 137 17.09 -9.40 10.70
CA ARG A 137 18.49 -9.49 11.11
C ARG A 137 19.43 -9.52 9.90
N ASP A 138 20.31 -10.51 9.83
CA ASP A 138 21.27 -10.79 8.76
C ASP A 138 20.74 -11.78 7.72
N VAL A 139 19.46 -12.15 7.79
CA VAL A 139 18.85 -13.14 6.91
C VAL A 139 17.83 -12.46 6.00
N SER A 140 18.06 -12.59 4.69
CA SER A 140 17.14 -12.11 3.65
C SER A 140 16.49 -13.30 2.95
N LYS A 141 15.17 -13.24 2.78
CA LYS A 141 14.39 -14.26 2.07
C LYS A 141 13.42 -13.61 1.10
N ASN A 142 13.22 -14.26 -0.05
CA ASN A 142 12.20 -13.82 -0.99
C ASN A 142 10.81 -14.14 -0.42
N VAL A 143 9.89 -13.19 -0.55
CA VAL A 143 8.50 -13.28 -0.09
C VAL A 143 7.56 -12.84 -1.20
N SER A 144 6.32 -13.34 -1.14
CA SER A 144 5.24 -12.97 -2.04
C SER A 144 4.02 -12.63 -1.18
N LEU A 145 3.53 -11.40 -1.30
CA LEU A 145 2.43 -10.86 -0.49
C LEU A 145 1.19 -10.69 -1.39
N PRO A 146 0.03 -11.28 -1.05
CA PRO A 146 -1.20 -11.14 -1.82
C PRO A 146 -1.88 -9.77 -1.65
#